data_AF-A0A1I0L1L9-F1
#
_entry.id   AF-A0A1I0L1L9-F1
#
_cell.length_a   1.000
_cell.length_b   1.000
_cell.length_c   1.000
_cell.angle_alpha   90.00
_cell.angle_beta   90.00
_cell.angle_gamma   90.00
#
_symmetry.space_group_name_H-M   'P 1'
#
loop_
_entity.id
_entity.type
_entity.pdbx_description
1 polymer ?
#
loop_
_entity_poly.entity_id
_entity_poly.type
_entity_poly.pdbx_seq_one_letter_code
_entity_poly.pdbx_strand_id
1 'polypeptide(L)'
;MRAKLSLLSAFAAGLVGGAAVSGCQTYDFEPVAPLALAQTTVGDTVTAQALKPNLMVLLDTSGSMTLPVDTRDPDCTKRFDGTPLPAGQEYCGQTSATACNTDLCPTRWSELQGAMSRFLSESGSVARMGLTTYPGPAAGTNSLRCEASSVVNKTIPQADDDPSLQAAASGIQSVILGIPNRGTGAPSGGTPTSLSLQFVGQQPDVQATDRDNFVLLLTDGLPNCNPENANSGTNVDACQCTLANIGTTTGCQGDYVRRGCLDKDASVVAVEDLKKKDIRTIVVGFGAETATGNGPATLNAMATAGDFARSCRDDPDACGAGDTCDATTKLCGRRFYQAANQEELAEALREIIDLVGSKDICLLALAPEQLPTDNNANLVVVYVNDQITASGADTWSLTDKGVQFAGATCERIKNSTPANPIKLEVRAVQKK
;
A
#
# COMPACT_ATOMS: atom_id res chain seq x y z
N MET A 1 55.50 -4.51 28.77
CA MET A 1 56.22 -4.25 27.49
C MET A 1 57.63 -4.81 27.65
N ARG A 2 58.27 -5.50 26.72
CA ARG A 2 57.97 -6.00 25.36
C ARG A 2 59.19 -6.91 25.06
N ALA A 3 59.01 -8.23 24.96
CA ALA A 3 60.03 -9.29 24.72
C ALA A 3 59.28 -10.66 24.70
N LYS A 4 59.68 -11.78 24.10
CA LYS A 4 60.68 -12.24 23.11
C LYS A 4 60.20 -13.64 22.63
N LEU A 5 60.57 -14.04 21.41
CA LEU A 5 60.58 -15.43 20.90
C LEU A 5 61.45 -16.37 21.78
N SER A 6 61.12 -17.67 21.85
CA SER A 6 61.97 -18.79 21.39
C SER A 6 61.41 -20.17 21.75
N LEU A 7 61.50 -21.10 20.80
CA LEU A 7 61.33 -22.55 20.96
C LEU A 7 62.58 -23.19 21.59
N LEU A 8 62.34 -24.21 22.41
CA LEU A 8 63.12 -25.44 22.65
C LEU A 8 64.61 -25.48 22.22
N SER A 9 65.51 -25.64 23.20
CA SER A 9 66.47 -26.78 23.28
C SER A 9 67.49 -26.62 24.42
N ALA A 10 67.92 -27.77 24.96
CA ALA A 10 69.22 -28.08 25.60
C ALA A 10 69.19 -28.52 27.07
N PHE A 11 69.50 -29.82 27.21
CA PHE A 11 70.07 -30.53 28.36
C PHE A 11 71.28 -29.80 28.98
N ALA A 12 71.40 -29.80 30.32
CA ALA A 12 72.47 -30.49 31.07
C ALA A 12 72.60 -30.04 32.55
N ALA A 13 72.60 -31.04 33.43
CA ALA A 13 73.41 -31.21 34.65
C ALA A 13 73.32 -30.22 35.85
N GLY A 14 72.97 -30.79 37.02
CA GLY A 14 73.80 -30.61 38.23
C GLY A 14 73.13 -30.17 39.54
N LEU A 15 72.91 -31.17 40.41
CA LEU A 15 73.06 -31.17 41.88
C LEU A 15 72.00 -30.51 42.83
N VAL A 16 71.38 -31.41 43.60
CA VAL A 16 71.18 -31.40 45.08
C VAL A 16 70.15 -30.43 45.69
N GLY A 17 69.08 -31.01 46.26
CA GLY A 17 68.59 -30.61 47.58
C GLY A 17 67.09 -30.31 47.72
N GLY A 18 66.35 -31.21 48.39
CA GLY A 18 65.45 -30.83 49.48
C GLY A 18 63.99 -30.43 49.19
N ALA A 19 63.09 -31.39 49.46
CA ALA A 19 61.82 -31.27 50.18
C ALA A 19 60.62 -30.47 49.62
N ALA A 20 59.56 -31.25 49.35
CA ALA A 20 58.12 -31.02 49.58
C ALA A 20 57.43 -29.80 48.94
N VAL A 21 56.30 -30.03 48.25
CA VAL A 21 54.98 -29.39 48.51
C VAL A 21 53.92 -29.89 47.51
N SER A 22 52.79 -30.36 48.09
CA SER A 22 51.41 -30.50 47.60
C SER A 22 51.10 -31.13 46.23
N GLY A 23 50.27 -32.17 46.25
CA GLY A 23 49.65 -32.74 45.06
C GLY A 23 48.72 -31.75 44.34
N CYS A 24 48.90 -31.60 43.04
CA CYS A 24 47.92 -31.00 42.17
C CYS A 24 46.88 -32.07 41.80
N GLN A 25 45.67 -31.94 42.33
CA GLN A 25 44.52 -32.61 41.74
C GLN A 25 44.30 -32.01 40.35
N THR A 26 44.50 -32.80 39.30
CA THR A 26 44.07 -32.45 37.95
C THR A 26 42.55 -32.49 37.92
N TYR A 27 41.94 -31.31 38.00
CA TYR A 27 40.53 -31.14 37.65
C TYR A 27 40.43 -31.16 36.13
N ASP A 28 39.95 -32.28 35.60
CA ASP A 28 39.54 -32.40 34.21
C ASP A 28 38.16 -31.73 34.09
N PHE A 29 38.15 -30.46 33.72
CA PHE A 29 36.92 -29.79 33.32
C PHE A 29 36.62 -30.23 31.90
N GLU A 30 35.63 -31.12 31.72
CA GLU A 30 35.04 -31.33 30.41
C GLU A 30 34.66 -29.94 29.84
N PRO A 31 35.10 -29.59 28.61
CA PRO A 31 34.74 -28.33 27.99
C PRO A 31 33.23 -28.31 27.79
N VAL A 32 32.51 -27.63 28.68
CA VAL A 32 31.10 -27.34 28.47
C VAL A 32 31.06 -26.25 27.41
N ALA A 33 30.56 -26.58 26.21
CA ALA A 33 30.30 -25.58 25.20
C ALA A 33 29.39 -24.50 25.82
N PRO A 34 29.82 -23.23 25.90
CA PRO A 34 28.99 -22.19 26.49
C PRO A 34 27.75 -22.04 25.62
N LEU A 35 26.58 -22.34 26.17
CA LEU A 35 25.32 -21.96 25.54
C LEU A 35 25.32 -20.43 25.43
N ALA A 36 25.37 -19.91 24.20
CA ALA A 36 25.18 -18.49 23.97
C ALA A 36 23.70 -18.18 24.15
N LEU A 37 23.35 -17.55 25.28
CA LEU A 37 22.02 -17.01 25.49
C LEU A 37 21.97 -15.61 24.87
N ALA A 38 21.15 -15.44 23.84
CA ALA A 38 20.78 -14.13 23.31
C ALA A 38 19.40 -13.77 23.83
N GLN A 39 19.27 -12.60 24.45
CA GLN A 39 17.96 -12.05 24.83
C GLN A 39 17.59 -10.99 23.81
N THR A 40 16.45 -11.16 23.16
CA THR A 40 15.83 -10.13 22.32
C THR A 40 14.77 -9.42 23.16
N THR A 41 14.87 -8.09 23.22
CA THR A 41 13.84 -7.24 23.80
C THR A 41 13.13 -6.54 22.67
N VAL A 42 11.82 -6.80 22.55
CA VAL A 42 10.93 -6.10 21.64
C VAL A 42 9.95 -5.34 22.53
N GLY A 43 10.08 -4.02 22.57
CA GLY A 43 9.15 -3.15 23.28
C GLY A 43 8.31 -2.37 22.29
N ASP A 44 7.01 -2.29 22.53
CA ASP A 44 6.08 -1.46 21.76
C ASP A 44 5.20 -0.65 22.72
N THR A 45 5.13 0.67 22.52
CA THR A 45 4.22 1.50 23.31
C THR A 45 2.90 1.57 22.57
N VAL A 46 2.03 0.62 22.89
CA VAL A 46 0.72 0.48 22.23
C VAL A 46 -0.25 1.54 22.75
N THR A 47 -0.39 2.60 21.98
CA THR A 47 -1.43 3.61 22.17
C THR A 47 -2.70 3.12 21.46
N ALA A 48 -3.26 1.99 21.87
CA ALA A 48 -4.44 1.41 21.24
C ALA A 48 -5.73 2.04 21.76
N GLN A 49 -5.95 3.30 21.39
CA GLN A 49 -7.21 3.50 20.67
C GLN A 49 -6.83 2.99 19.28
N ALA A 50 -7.57 2.03 18.72
CA ALA A 50 -7.42 1.68 17.32
C ALA A 50 -7.75 2.94 16.50
N LEU A 51 -6.78 3.84 16.39
CA LEU A 51 -6.90 5.04 15.59
C LEU A 51 -7.00 4.50 14.18
N LYS A 52 -8.22 4.51 13.68
CA LYS A 52 -8.50 3.94 12.40
C LYS A 52 -7.62 4.66 11.39
N PRO A 53 -7.02 3.91 10.47
CA PRO A 53 -6.07 4.48 9.56
C PRO A 53 -6.75 5.57 8.74
N ASN A 54 -5.95 6.56 8.34
CA ASN A 54 -6.40 7.55 7.37
C ASN A 54 -6.28 6.97 5.98
N LEU A 55 -7.35 7.05 5.19
CA LEU A 55 -7.36 6.59 3.81
C LEU A 55 -7.86 7.72 2.91
N MET A 56 -6.94 8.38 2.20
CA MET A 56 -7.34 9.34 1.17
C MET A 56 -7.55 8.60 -0.14
N VAL A 57 -8.80 8.55 -0.61
CA VAL A 57 -9.13 8.06 -1.94
C VAL A 57 -8.74 9.13 -2.96
N LEU A 58 -7.77 8.81 -3.83
CA LEU A 58 -7.36 9.61 -4.96
C LEU A 58 -7.95 8.98 -6.23
N LEU A 59 -9.04 9.57 -6.72
CA LEU A 59 -9.87 8.99 -7.75
C LEU A 59 -9.64 9.65 -9.12
N ASP A 60 -9.27 8.84 -10.10
CA ASP A 60 -9.18 9.24 -11.50
C ASP A 60 -10.57 9.43 -12.10
N THR A 61 -10.77 10.62 -12.67
CA THR A 61 -11.95 11.10 -13.37
C THR A 61 -11.55 11.67 -14.73
N SER A 62 -10.46 11.16 -15.31
CA SER A 62 -10.03 11.48 -16.67
C SER A 62 -11.02 10.97 -17.71
N GLY A 63 -10.90 11.44 -18.96
CA GLY A 63 -11.81 11.06 -20.04
C GLY A 63 -11.72 9.58 -20.42
N SER A 64 -10.61 8.91 -20.17
CA SER A 64 -10.49 7.48 -20.42
C SER A 64 -11.41 6.66 -19.51
N MET A 65 -11.81 7.20 -18.35
CA MET A 65 -12.81 6.57 -17.49
C MET A 65 -14.20 6.47 -18.13
N THR A 66 -14.53 7.28 -19.16
CA THR A 66 -15.83 7.15 -19.87
C THR A 66 -15.81 6.09 -20.98
N LEU A 67 -14.67 5.43 -21.20
CA LEU A 67 -14.58 4.35 -22.18
C LEU A 67 -15.22 3.07 -21.65
N PRO A 68 -15.73 2.20 -22.55
CA PRO A 68 -16.25 0.89 -22.17
C PRO A 68 -15.23 0.05 -21.40
N VAL A 69 -15.72 -0.73 -20.44
CA VAL A 69 -14.91 -1.79 -19.82
C VAL A 69 -14.53 -2.85 -20.84
N ASP A 70 -15.47 -3.26 -21.69
CA ASP A 70 -15.21 -4.10 -22.85
C ASP A 70 -15.47 -3.34 -24.15
N THR A 71 -14.40 -2.90 -24.80
CA THR A 71 -14.47 -2.20 -26.09
C THR A 71 -14.94 -3.08 -27.25
N ARG A 72 -15.03 -4.40 -27.06
CA ARG A 72 -15.46 -5.37 -28.07
C ARG A 72 -16.94 -5.71 -27.96
N ASP A 73 -17.62 -5.23 -26.92
CA ASP A 73 -19.04 -5.44 -26.75
C ASP A 73 -19.83 -4.75 -27.90
N PRO A 74 -20.68 -5.48 -28.64
CA PRO A 74 -21.50 -4.90 -29.70
C PRO A 74 -22.38 -3.74 -29.23
N ASP A 75 -22.84 -3.73 -27.97
CA ASP A 75 -23.68 -2.66 -27.41
C ASP A 75 -22.88 -1.36 -27.18
N CYS A 76 -21.55 -1.44 -27.18
CA CYS A 76 -20.65 -0.29 -27.10
C CYS A 76 -20.38 0.39 -28.45
N THR A 77 -20.93 -0.13 -29.56
CA THR A 77 -20.76 0.44 -30.91
C THR A 77 -21.79 1.52 -31.27
N LYS A 78 -22.60 1.94 -30.29
CA LYS A 78 -23.67 2.94 -30.44
C LYS A 78 -23.54 4.05 -29.40
N ARG A 79 -24.07 5.22 -29.73
CA ARG A 79 -24.17 6.34 -28.80
C ARG A 79 -25.29 6.10 -27.78
N PHE A 80 -25.34 6.94 -26.77
CA PHE A 80 -26.38 6.93 -25.72
C PHE A 80 -27.82 6.91 -26.28
N ASP A 81 -28.07 7.61 -27.38
CA ASP A 81 -29.39 7.69 -28.03
C ASP A 81 -29.67 6.53 -29.00
N GLY A 82 -28.79 5.52 -29.05
CA GLY A 82 -28.90 4.37 -29.95
C GLY A 82 -28.44 4.64 -31.38
N THR A 83 -28.00 5.85 -31.70
CA THR A 83 -27.50 6.17 -33.05
C THR A 83 -26.10 5.58 -33.29
N PRO A 84 -25.75 5.24 -34.55
CA PRO A 84 -24.41 4.76 -34.88
C PRO A 84 -23.30 5.77 -34.56
N LEU A 85 -22.12 5.25 -34.26
CA LEU A 85 -20.92 6.06 -34.08
C LEU A 85 -20.49 6.72 -35.42
N PRO A 86 -19.84 7.90 -35.38
CA PRO A 86 -19.20 8.48 -36.55
C PRO A 86 -18.19 7.52 -37.19
N ALA A 87 -17.97 7.67 -38.50
CA ALA A 87 -16.96 6.89 -39.21
C ALA A 87 -15.57 7.06 -38.58
N GLY A 88 -14.85 5.95 -38.36
CA GLY A 88 -13.54 5.94 -37.72
C GLY A 88 -13.56 5.81 -36.19
N GLN A 89 -14.73 5.72 -35.56
CA GLN A 89 -14.87 5.37 -34.15
C GLN A 89 -15.42 3.96 -33.99
N GLU A 90 -14.73 3.15 -33.19
CA GLU A 90 -15.07 1.74 -32.97
C GLU A 90 -16.02 1.55 -31.79
N TYR A 91 -15.93 2.43 -30.78
CA TYR A 91 -16.71 2.34 -29.54
C TYR A 91 -17.08 3.72 -29.00
N CYS A 92 -18.13 3.77 -28.17
CA CYS A 92 -18.64 4.97 -27.53
C CYS A 92 -17.70 5.51 -26.43
N GLY A 93 -18.03 6.66 -25.86
CA GLY A 93 -17.29 7.25 -24.72
C GLY A 93 -16.03 8.03 -25.09
N GLN A 94 -15.60 8.00 -26.37
CA GLN A 94 -14.39 8.72 -26.82
C GLN A 94 -14.53 10.25 -26.74
N THR A 95 -15.76 10.76 -26.85
CA THR A 95 -16.08 12.18 -26.71
C THR A 95 -17.44 12.35 -26.04
N SER A 96 -17.73 13.55 -25.51
CA SER A 96 -19.05 13.85 -24.94
C SER A 96 -20.20 13.69 -25.94
N ALA A 97 -19.94 13.87 -27.24
CA ALA A 97 -20.95 13.69 -28.30
C ALA A 97 -21.22 12.22 -28.63
N THR A 98 -20.38 11.31 -28.15
CA THR A 98 -20.40 9.87 -28.44
C THR A 98 -20.52 9.05 -27.16
N ALA A 99 -21.04 9.66 -26.08
CA ALA A 99 -21.18 9.02 -24.78
C ALA A 99 -21.92 7.68 -24.86
N CYS A 100 -21.52 6.72 -24.03
CA CYS A 100 -22.13 5.40 -23.95
C CYS A 100 -23.50 5.42 -23.28
N ASN A 101 -24.36 4.46 -23.64
CA ASN A 101 -25.49 4.07 -22.80
C ASN A 101 -24.99 3.08 -21.74
N THR A 102 -24.76 3.55 -20.51
CA THR A 102 -24.20 2.73 -19.43
C THR A 102 -25.09 1.58 -18.98
N ASP A 103 -26.39 1.60 -19.33
CA ASP A 103 -27.31 0.49 -19.04
C ASP A 103 -27.08 -0.71 -19.99
N LEU A 104 -26.43 -0.49 -21.13
CA LEU A 104 -26.16 -1.51 -22.16
C LEU A 104 -24.66 -1.73 -22.37
N CYS A 105 -23.87 -0.67 -22.24
CA CYS A 105 -22.42 -0.65 -22.40
C CYS A 105 -21.80 -0.02 -21.16
N PRO A 106 -21.47 -0.81 -20.13
CA PRO A 106 -20.81 -0.32 -18.93
C PRO A 106 -19.47 0.33 -19.26
N THR A 107 -19.27 1.53 -18.73
CA THR A 107 -18.00 2.26 -18.81
C THR A 107 -17.17 2.01 -17.55
N ARG A 108 -15.88 2.30 -17.61
CA ARG A 108 -15.02 2.21 -16.43
C ARG A 108 -15.57 3.08 -15.30
N TRP A 109 -16.10 4.25 -15.63
CA TRP A 109 -16.71 5.14 -14.64
C TRP A 109 -17.98 4.53 -14.02
N SER A 110 -18.90 3.99 -14.82
CA SER A 110 -20.14 3.43 -14.27
C SER A 110 -19.89 2.21 -13.38
N GLU A 111 -18.95 1.36 -13.78
CA GLU A 111 -18.56 0.18 -13.00
C GLU A 111 -17.82 0.57 -11.71
N LEU A 112 -16.95 1.59 -11.77
CA LEU A 112 -16.31 2.15 -10.58
C LEU A 112 -17.33 2.75 -9.62
N GLN A 113 -18.35 3.47 -10.12
CA GLN A 113 -19.41 4.02 -9.29
C GLN A 113 -20.13 2.90 -8.51
N GLY A 114 -20.46 1.78 -9.16
CA GLY A 114 -21.08 0.64 -8.50
C GLY A 114 -20.16 -0.04 -7.49
N ALA A 115 -18.88 -0.25 -7.83
CA ALA A 115 -17.91 -0.89 -6.94
C ALA A 115 -17.64 -0.03 -5.69
N MET A 116 -17.40 1.27 -5.87
CA MET A 116 -17.20 2.22 -4.79
C MET A 116 -18.46 2.37 -3.93
N SER A 117 -19.65 2.35 -4.53
CA SER A 117 -20.91 2.34 -3.79
C SER A 117 -21.00 1.17 -2.83
N ARG A 118 -20.66 -0.04 -3.30
CA ARG A 118 -20.62 -1.24 -2.46
C ARG A 118 -19.56 -1.12 -1.36
N PHE A 119 -18.32 -0.82 -1.74
CA PHE A 119 -17.18 -0.68 -0.83
C PHE A 119 -17.46 0.32 0.31
N LEU A 120 -17.95 1.52 0.00
CA LEU A 120 -18.23 2.55 0.99
C LEU A 120 -19.40 2.17 1.91
N SER A 121 -20.36 1.38 1.42
CA SER A 121 -21.50 0.90 2.22
C SER A 121 -21.13 -0.26 3.15
N GLU A 122 -20.23 -1.15 2.73
CA GLU A 122 -19.87 -2.37 3.46
C GLU A 122 -18.65 -2.16 4.38
N SER A 123 -17.74 -1.26 4.02
CA SER A 123 -16.44 -1.09 4.69
C SER A 123 -16.15 0.34 5.15
N GLY A 124 -17.14 1.24 5.05
CA GLY A 124 -16.99 2.66 5.36
C GLY A 124 -16.58 2.97 6.80
N SER A 125 -16.77 2.04 7.73
CA SER A 125 -16.39 2.18 9.15
C SER A 125 -14.96 1.74 9.46
N VAL A 126 -14.25 1.09 8.53
CA VAL A 126 -12.93 0.48 8.82
C VAL A 126 -11.79 1.52 8.88
N ALA A 127 -11.93 2.62 8.14
CA ALA A 127 -10.91 3.67 8.04
C ALA A 127 -11.53 5.06 8.07
N ARG A 128 -10.74 6.08 8.43
CA ARG A 128 -11.11 7.48 8.24
C ARG A 128 -10.89 7.85 6.79
N MET A 129 -11.96 7.78 6.00
CA MET A 129 -11.88 7.98 4.55
C MET A 129 -12.05 9.45 4.16
N GLY A 130 -11.19 9.92 3.26
CA GLY A 130 -11.32 11.17 2.53
C GLY A 130 -11.40 10.93 1.03
N LEU A 131 -11.77 11.95 0.26
CA LEU A 131 -11.81 11.89 -1.20
C LEU A 131 -11.18 13.13 -1.81
N THR A 132 -10.32 12.91 -2.79
CA THR A 132 -10.00 13.89 -3.82
C THR A 132 -10.07 13.26 -5.22
N THR A 133 -10.38 14.05 -6.23
CA THR A 133 -10.46 13.61 -7.62
C THR A 133 -9.40 14.30 -8.47
N TYR A 134 -9.01 13.67 -9.58
CA TYR A 134 -8.21 14.29 -10.62
C TYR A 134 -8.70 13.85 -12.01
N PRO A 135 -8.51 14.65 -13.08
CA PRO A 135 -7.94 15.99 -13.07
C PRO A 135 -8.79 16.98 -12.27
N GLY A 136 -8.16 18.03 -11.78
CA GLY A 136 -8.80 19.13 -11.08
C GLY A 136 -9.72 19.93 -12.02
N PRO A 137 -10.47 20.91 -11.48
CA PRO A 137 -11.33 21.75 -12.28
C PRO A 137 -10.53 22.48 -13.37
N ALA A 138 -11.09 22.53 -14.57
CA ALA A 138 -10.51 23.21 -15.72
C ALA A 138 -10.16 24.68 -15.40
N ALA A 139 -8.91 25.08 -15.63
CA ALA A 139 -8.45 26.45 -15.44
C ALA A 139 -8.78 27.31 -16.69
N GLY A 140 -10.01 27.81 -16.75
CA GLY A 140 -10.47 28.71 -17.80
C GLY A 140 -10.97 28.02 -19.08
N THR A 141 -11.22 28.81 -20.12
CA THR A 141 -11.94 28.36 -21.34
C THR A 141 -11.08 27.54 -22.31
N ASN A 142 -9.74 27.59 -22.17
CA ASN A 142 -8.77 26.88 -23.02
C ASN A 142 -8.01 25.80 -22.23
N SER A 143 -8.60 25.28 -21.15
CA SER A 143 -7.99 24.25 -20.34
C SER A 143 -7.79 22.96 -21.15
N LEU A 144 -6.57 22.43 -21.11
CA LEU A 144 -6.23 21.10 -21.63
C LEU A 144 -6.84 19.97 -20.78
N ARG A 145 -7.57 20.32 -19.71
CA ARG A 145 -8.09 19.41 -18.67
C ARG A 145 -6.98 18.49 -18.15
N CYS A 146 -5.88 19.13 -17.76
CA CYS A 146 -4.64 18.51 -17.28
C CYS A 146 -4.23 19.04 -15.91
N GLU A 147 -5.15 19.71 -15.21
CA GLU A 147 -4.93 20.27 -13.90
C GLU A 147 -4.85 19.16 -12.86
N ALA A 148 -3.87 19.22 -11.97
CA ALA A 148 -3.79 18.31 -10.84
C ALA A 148 -4.97 18.51 -9.87
N SER A 149 -5.15 17.57 -8.94
CA SER A 149 -5.99 17.82 -7.76
C SER A 149 -5.60 19.13 -7.08
N SER A 150 -6.60 19.95 -6.76
CA SER A 150 -6.44 21.23 -6.07
C SER A 150 -7.43 21.41 -4.92
N VAL A 151 -8.36 20.46 -4.77
CA VAL A 151 -9.43 20.48 -3.77
C VAL A 151 -9.56 19.11 -3.15
N VAL A 152 -9.77 19.07 -1.83
CA VAL A 152 -10.24 17.89 -1.13
C VAL A 152 -11.77 17.86 -1.23
N ASN A 153 -12.32 16.94 -2.01
CA ASN A 153 -13.76 16.82 -2.23
C ASN A 153 -14.50 16.41 -0.94
N LYS A 154 -13.87 15.54 -0.13
CA LYS A 154 -14.31 15.20 1.23
C LYS A 154 -13.10 15.07 2.14
N THR A 155 -13.12 15.83 3.24
CA THR A 155 -12.09 15.76 4.27
C THR A 155 -12.18 14.45 5.03
N ILE A 156 -11.04 14.00 5.54
CA ILE A 156 -10.98 12.87 6.44
C ILE A 156 -11.69 13.27 7.75
N PRO A 157 -12.70 12.51 8.22
CA PRO A 157 -13.43 12.84 9.45
C PRO A 157 -12.47 12.83 10.63
N GLN A 158 -12.70 13.62 11.68
CA GLN A 158 -11.86 13.60 12.90
C GLN A 158 -12.33 12.60 13.96
N ALA A 159 -13.53 12.05 13.79
CA ALA A 159 -14.07 10.99 14.63
C ALA A 159 -13.55 9.62 14.22
N ASP A 160 -13.52 8.68 15.16
CA ASP A 160 -13.11 7.28 14.93
C ASP A 160 -14.27 6.27 15.14
N ASP A 161 -15.43 6.71 15.64
CA ASP A 161 -16.59 5.83 15.86
C ASP A 161 -17.25 5.37 14.55
N ASP A 162 -17.68 4.11 14.51
CA ASP A 162 -18.25 3.48 13.32
C ASP A 162 -19.41 4.29 12.69
N PRO A 163 -20.38 4.81 13.46
CA PRO A 163 -21.46 5.62 12.89
C PRO A 163 -20.96 6.88 12.17
N SER A 164 -20.03 7.63 12.78
CA SER A 164 -19.47 8.84 12.15
C SER A 164 -18.67 8.52 10.89
N LEU A 165 -17.91 7.43 10.91
CA LEU A 165 -17.14 7.00 9.73
C LEU A 165 -18.04 6.51 8.60
N GLN A 166 -19.06 5.72 8.92
CA GLN A 166 -20.03 5.28 7.93
C GLN A 166 -20.81 6.45 7.31
N ALA A 167 -21.10 7.50 8.11
CA ALA A 167 -21.69 8.73 7.61
C ALA A 167 -20.74 9.49 6.66
N ALA A 168 -19.45 9.56 6.99
CA ALA A 168 -18.43 10.15 6.12
C ALA A 168 -18.29 9.37 4.80
N ALA A 169 -18.26 8.04 4.85
CA ALA A 169 -18.22 7.16 3.68
C ALA A 169 -19.46 7.32 2.79
N SER A 170 -20.66 7.41 3.38
CA SER A 170 -21.90 7.75 2.66
C SER A 170 -21.82 9.13 1.99
N GLY A 171 -21.13 10.08 2.61
CA GLY A 171 -20.84 11.39 2.04
C GLY A 171 -19.92 11.33 0.83
N ILE A 172 -18.91 10.46 0.84
CA ILE A 172 -18.02 10.19 -0.30
C ILE A 172 -18.81 9.52 -1.43
N GLN A 173 -19.62 8.51 -1.10
CA GLN A 173 -20.50 7.82 -2.06
C GLN A 173 -21.41 8.81 -2.78
N SER A 174 -22.01 9.75 -2.04
CA SER A 174 -22.85 10.80 -2.61
C SER A 174 -22.10 11.70 -3.61
N VAL A 175 -20.81 11.98 -3.38
CA VAL A 175 -19.99 12.75 -4.33
C VAL A 175 -19.71 11.93 -5.58
N ILE A 176 -19.30 10.67 -5.43
CA ILE A 176 -18.97 9.77 -6.56
C ILE A 176 -20.20 9.54 -7.44
N LEU A 177 -21.36 9.25 -6.85
CA LEU A 177 -22.61 9.05 -7.57
C LEU A 177 -23.18 10.36 -8.16
N GLY A 178 -22.79 11.51 -7.61
CA GLY A 178 -23.18 12.83 -8.13
C GLY A 178 -22.45 13.24 -9.41
N ILE A 179 -21.32 12.59 -9.73
CA ILE A 179 -20.60 12.82 -10.99
C ILE A 179 -21.34 12.06 -12.11
N PRO A 180 -21.82 12.75 -13.16
CA PRO A 180 -22.63 12.10 -14.18
C PRO A 180 -21.78 11.21 -15.10
N ASN A 181 -22.39 10.16 -15.65
CA ASN A 181 -21.77 9.28 -16.64
C ASN A 181 -21.57 9.94 -18.02
N ARG A 182 -22.15 11.14 -18.25
CA ARG A 182 -22.06 11.87 -19.52
C ARG A 182 -22.33 13.36 -19.33
N GLY A 183 -21.90 14.15 -20.31
CA GLY A 183 -22.19 15.59 -20.38
C GLY A 183 -21.34 16.42 -19.42
N THR A 184 -21.83 17.60 -19.05
CA THR A 184 -21.10 18.54 -18.19
C THR A 184 -20.84 17.92 -16.82
N GLY A 185 -19.57 17.92 -16.40
CA GLY A 185 -19.14 17.39 -15.11
C GLY A 185 -18.84 15.89 -15.10
N ALA A 186 -19.05 15.20 -16.23
CA ALA A 186 -18.60 13.82 -16.39
C ALA A 186 -17.07 13.73 -16.42
N PRO A 187 -16.49 12.54 -16.18
CA PRO A 187 -15.05 12.34 -16.31
C PRO A 187 -14.54 12.83 -17.67
N SER A 188 -13.44 13.57 -17.65
CA SER A 188 -12.89 14.25 -18.82
C SER A 188 -11.46 14.72 -18.58
N GLY A 189 -10.70 14.92 -19.66
CA GLY A 189 -9.32 15.37 -19.57
C GLY A 189 -8.31 14.23 -19.48
N GLY A 190 -7.07 14.58 -19.15
CA GLY A 190 -6.00 13.61 -18.95
C GLY A 190 -5.78 13.26 -17.48
N THR A 191 -4.62 12.70 -17.20
CA THR A 191 -4.36 11.88 -16.01
C THR A 191 -3.12 12.41 -15.26
N PRO A 192 -3.18 13.62 -14.64
CA PRO A 192 -2.06 14.23 -13.92
C PRO A 192 -1.76 13.56 -12.57
N THR A 193 -1.44 12.27 -12.58
CA THR A 193 -1.29 11.43 -11.39
C THR A 193 -0.15 11.91 -10.48
N SER A 194 1.04 12.17 -11.02
CA SER A 194 2.21 12.59 -10.24
C SER A 194 1.94 13.87 -9.44
N LEU A 195 1.40 14.90 -10.10
CA LEU A 195 1.06 16.18 -9.48
C LEU A 195 -0.10 16.06 -8.48
N SER A 196 -1.07 15.18 -8.75
CA SER A 196 -2.21 14.94 -7.84
C SER A 196 -1.77 14.18 -6.58
N LEU A 197 -0.82 13.24 -6.70
CA LEU A 197 -0.19 12.58 -5.55
C LEU A 197 0.60 13.59 -4.70
N GLN A 198 1.31 14.54 -5.32
CA GLN A 198 1.99 15.61 -4.59
C GLN A 198 1.00 16.48 -3.79
N PHE A 199 -0.15 16.82 -4.39
CA PHE A 199 -1.22 17.54 -3.68
C PHE A 199 -1.74 16.74 -2.49
N VAL A 200 -2.01 15.44 -2.66
CA VAL A 200 -2.46 14.58 -1.56
C VAL A 200 -1.43 14.55 -0.43
N GLY A 201 -0.15 14.40 -0.76
CA GLY A 201 0.94 14.40 0.22
C GLY A 201 1.16 15.71 0.97
N GLN A 202 0.45 16.78 0.61
CA GLN A 202 0.44 18.05 1.34
C GLN A 202 -0.75 18.18 2.30
N GLN A 203 -1.73 17.29 2.24
CA GLN A 203 -2.91 17.39 3.11
C GLN A 203 -2.51 17.05 4.56
N PRO A 204 -2.87 17.88 5.55
CA PRO A 204 -2.52 17.63 6.95
C PRO A 204 -3.12 16.32 7.47
N ASP A 205 -4.35 16.00 7.05
CA ASP A 205 -5.06 14.83 7.53
C ASP A 205 -4.43 13.49 7.10
N VAL A 206 -3.59 13.46 6.05
CA VAL A 206 -2.86 12.23 5.65
C VAL A 206 -1.42 12.20 6.14
N GLN A 207 -1.03 13.15 6.99
CA GLN A 207 0.30 13.22 7.62
C GLN A 207 0.18 13.09 9.15
N ALA A 208 -0.88 12.42 9.62
CA ALA A 208 -1.09 12.19 11.03
C ALA A 208 0.01 11.26 11.57
N THR A 209 0.64 11.62 12.68
CA THR A 209 1.78 10.86 13.24
C THR A 209 1.35 9.79 14.25
N ASP A 210 0.06 9.73 14.57
CA ASP A 210 -0.53 8.84 15.56
C ASP A 210 -1.21 7.61 14.95
N ARG A 211 -1.24 7.50 13.61
CA ARG A 211 -1.92 6.42 12.88
C ARG A 211 -1.31 6.16 11.52
N ASP A 212 -1.61 4.99 10.96
CA ASP A 212 -1.20 4.67 9.60
C ASP A 212 -1.94 5.57 8.60
N ASN A 213 -1.22 6.09 7.61
CA ASN A 213 -1.78 6.91 6.54
C ASN A 213 -1.62 6.19 5.19
N PHE A 214 -2.71 6.22 4.42
CA PHE A 214 -2.78 5.58 3.12
C PHE A 214 -3.35 6.53 2.07
N VAL A 215 -2.85 6.37 0.85
CA VAL A 215 -3.48 6.87 -0.37
C VAL A 215 -3.97 5.68 -1.17
N LEU A 216 -5.26 5.64 -1.48
CA LEU A 216 -5.84 4.69 -2.41
C LEU A 216 -5.95 5.34 -3.78
N LEU A 217 -5.02 5.02 -4.67
CA LEU A 217 -5.02 5.47 -6.05
C LEU A 217 -5.88 4.53 -6.91
N LEU A 218 -6.99 5.04 -7.42
CA LEU A 218 -7.85 4.36 -8.39
C LEU A 218 -7.66 5.03 -9.75
N THR A 219 -7.14 4.29 -10.74
CA THR A 219 -6.82 4.82 -12.08
C THR A 219 -6.98 3.76 -13.16
N ASP A 220 -7.23 4.17 -14.40
CA ASP A 220 -7.17 3.31 -15.58
C ASP A 220 -5.81 3.30 -16.28
N GLY A 221 -4.79 3.90 -15.65
CA GLY A 221 -3.47 3.28 -15.60
C GLY A 221 -2.32 3.96 -16.34
N LEU A 222 -2.57 5.05 -17.08
CA LEU A 222 -1.51 5.74 -17.83
C LEU A 222 -1.39 7.23 -17.45
N PRO A 223 -0.56 7.55 -16.43
CA PRO A 223 -0.27 8.93 -16.06
C PRO A 223 0.23 9.76 -17.24
N ASN A 224 -0.25 10.98 -17.35
CA ASN A 224 0.16 11.97 -18.34
C ASN A 224 -0.05 13.38 -17.75
N CYS A 225 -0.21 14.41 -18.58
CA CYS A 225 -0.46 15.79 -18.19
C CYS A 225 0.65 16.51 -17.41
N ASN A 226 1.81 15.89 -17.20
CA ASN A 226 2.97 16.54 -16.57
C ASN A 226 3.67 17.50 -17.57
N PRO A 227 3.66 18.82 -17.33
CA PRO A 227 4.39 19.77 -18.19
C PRO A 227 5.90 19.60 -18.13
N GLU A 228 6.42 19.09 -17.02
CA GLU A 228 7.83 18.87 -16.76
C GLU A 228 8.25 17.42 -17.03
N ASN A 229 7.46 16.66 -17.80
CA ASN A 229 7.84 15.30 -18.20
C ASN A 229 9.19 15.33 -18.90
N ALA A 230 10.15 14.52 -18.43
CA ALA A 230 11.49 14.44 -19.00
C ALA A 230 11.45 14.02 -20.48
N ASN A 231 10.48 13.18 -20.84
CA ASN A 231 10.24 12.73 -22.19
C ASN A 231 9.39 13.74 -22.98
N SER A 232 9.59 13.77 -24.30
CA SER A 232 8.84 14.64 -25.20
C SER A 232 8.47 13.89 -26.48
N GLY A 233 7.34 14.22 -27.10
CA GLY A 233 6.84 13.59 -28.32
C GLY A 233 7.72 13.80 -29.56
N THR A 234 8.79 14.61 -29.45
CA THR A 234 9.88 14.65 -30.42
C THR A 234 10.74 13.37 -30.40
N ASN A 235 10.71 12.60 -29.31
CA ASN A 235 11.30 11.27 -29.18
C ASN A 235 10.16 10.28 -28.86
N VAL A 236 9.61 9.67 -29.91
CA VAL A 236 8.39 8.85 -29.82
C VAL A 236 8.59 7.62 -28.91
N ASP A 237 9.76 6.97 -29.01
CA ASP A 237 10.07 5.76 -28.24
C ASP A 237 10.15 6.04 -26.74
N ALA A 238 10.76 7.17 -26.36
CA ALA A 238 10.86 7.59 -24.96
C ALA A 238 9.54 8.20 -24.44
N CYS A 239 8.80 8.92 -25.28
CA CYS A 239 7.54 9.57 -24.91
C CYS A 239 6.45 8.56 -24.55
N GLN A 240 6.38 7.45 -25.28
CA GLN A 240 5.32 6.44 -25.11
C GLN A 240 3.93 7.10 -25.05
N CYS A 241 3.57 7.79 -26.14
CA CYS A 241 2.41 8.68 -26.18
C CYS A 241 1.13 7.99 -25.67
N THR A 242 0.47 8.62 -24.69
CA THR A 242 -0.74 8.09 -24.04
C THR A 242 -2.03 8.65 -24.64
N LEU A 243 -1.91 9.69 -25.47
CA LEU A 243 -3.05 10.34 -26.12
C LEU A 243 -3.29 9.72 -27.49
N ALA A 244 -4.56 9.46 -27.80
CA ALA A 244 -4.96 9.04 -29.14
C ALA A 244 -4.61 10.13 -30.17
N ASN A 245 -4.32 9.71 -31.40
CA ASN A 245 -4.15 10.64 -32.51
C ASN A 245 -5.49 11.35 -32.81
N ILE A 246 -5.47 12.67 -32.94
CA ILE A 246 -6.65 13.46 -33.33
C ILE A 246 -6.49 13.81 -34.81
N GLY A 247 -7.10 13.01 -35.69
CA GLY A 247 -6.96 13.17 -37.14
C GLY A 247 -5.53 12.89 -37.59
N THR A 248 -4.88 13.86 -38.26
CA THR A 248 -3.48 13.76 -38.72
C THR A 248 -2.46 14.23 -37.70
N THR A 249 -2.89 14.76 -36.55
CA THR A 249 -2.01 15.28 -35.51
C THR A 249 -1.71 14.19 -34.49
N THR A 250 -0.43 13.91 -34.27
CA THR A 250 -0.02 12.98 -33.21
C THR A 250 -0.36 13.57 -31.85
N GLY A 251 -0.97 12.79 -30.95
CA GLY A 251 -1.47 13.27 -29.65
C GLY A 251 -0.41 13.95 -28.77
N CYS A 252 0.87 13.67 -28.99
CA CYS A 252 1.99 14.22 -28.23
C CYS A 252 2.75 15.33 -28.98
N GLN A 253 2.03 16.30 -29.52
CA GLN A 253 2.59 17.46 -30.23
C GLN A 253 2.00 18.78 -29.70
N GLY A 254 2.58 19.91 -30.08
CA GLY A 254 2.12 21.24 -29.65
C GLY A 254 2.12 21.35 -28.13
N ASP A 255 1.00 21.81 -27.56
CA ASP A 255 0.81 21.95 -26.11
C ASP A 255 0.89 20.60 -25.36
N TYR A 256 0.75 19.48 -26.07
CA TYR A 256 0.87 18.12 -25.52
C TYR A 256 2.25 17.50 -25.73
N VAL A 257 3.24 18.24 -26.22
CA VAL A 257 4.56 17.67 -26.55
C VAL A 257 5.24 16.97 -25.35
N ARG A 258 5.02 17.42 -24.12
CA ARG A 258 5.44 16.72 -22.90
C ARG A 258 4.26 16.08 -22.17
N ARG A 259 3.14 16.81 -22.10
CA ARG A 259 1.94 16.41 -21.38
C ARG A 259 1.27 15.15 -21.92
N GLY A 260 1.43 14.82 -23.20
CA GLY A 260 0.87 13.60 -23.76
C GLY A 260 1.73 12.35 -23.50
N CYS A 261 2.99 12.53 -23.11
CA CYS A 261 3.91 11.43 -22.84
C CYS A 261 3.56 10.73 -21.53
N LEU A 262 3.85 9.43 -21.47
CA LEU A 262 3.69 8.64 -20.26
C LEU A 262 4.55 9.23 -19.13
N ASP A 263 3.91 9.55 -18.01
CA ASP A 263 4.52 10.19 -16.85
C ASP A 263 4.85 9.17 -15.73
N LYS A 264 5.42 8.04 -16.12
CA LYS A 264 5.75 6.94 -15.21
C LYS A 264 6.73 7.39 -14.11
N ASP A 265 7.87 7.96 -14.50
CA ASP A 265 8.97 8.21 -13.56
C ASP A 265 8.59 9.25 -12.50
N ALA A 266 7.94 10.34 -12.90
CA ALA A 266 7.48 11.35 -11.93
C ALA A 266 6.36 10.81 -11.03
N SER A 267 5.50 9.92 -11.54
CA SER A 267 4.47 9.27 -10.71
C SER A 267 5.09 8.33 -9.68
N VAL A 268 6.13 7.57 -10.04
CA VAL A 268 6.90 6.74 -9.09
C VAL A 268 7.58 7.62 -8.03
N VAL A 269 8.26 8.69 -8.43
CA VAL A 269 8.89 9.64 -7.49
C VAL A 269 7.87 10.25 -6.53
N ALA A 270 6.68 10.64 -7.02
CA ALA A 270 5.63 11.18 -6.17
C ALA A 270 5.18 10.16 -5.11
N VAL A 271 5.09 8.87 -5.47
CA VAL A 271 4.79 7.79 -4.52
C VAL A 271 5.92 7.58 -3.52
N GLU A 272 7.18 7.62 -3.96
CA GLU A 272 8.33 7.54 -3.04
C GLU A 272 8.36 8.72 -2.04
N ASP A 273 7.96 9.91 -2.48
CA ASP A 273 7.86 11.09 -1.63
C ASP A 273 6.72 11.00 -0.61
N LEU A 274 5.60 10.33 -0.95
CA LEU A 274 4.57 9.94 0.00
C LEU A 274 5.13 8.98 1.05
N LYS A 275 5.86 7.94 0.61
CA LYS A 275 6.50 6.97 1.52
C LYS A 275 7.46 7.64 2.50
N LYS A 276 8.25 8.63 2.06
CA LYS A 276 9.15 9.42 2.94
C LYS A 276 8.41 10.20 4.04
N LYS A 277 7.11 10.41 3.89
CA LYS A 277 6.21 11.04 4.87
C LYS A 277 5.41 10.02 5.69
N ASP A 278 5.76 8.75 5.62
CA ASP A 278 5.05 7.64 6.26
C ASP A 278 3.60 7.47 5.73
N ILE A 279 3.43 7.77 4.44
CA ILE A 279 2.16 7.59 3.71
C ILE A 279 2.34 6.44 2.72
N ARG A 280 1.64 5.34 2.94
CA ARG A 280 1.65 4.19 2.04
C ARG A 280 0.69 4.40 0.87
N THR A 281 1.08 3.98 -0.33
CA THR A 281 0.25 4.12 -1.54
C THR A 281 -0.22 2.77 -2.03
N ILE A 282 -1.54 2.62 -2.08
CA ILE A 282 -2.26 1.46 -2.60
C ILE A 282 -2.65 1.79 -4.04
N VAL A 283 -2.20 0.98 -4.99
CA VAL A 283 -2.44 1.23 -6.43
C VAL A 283 -3.46 0.22 -6.95
N VAL A 284 -4.56 0.73 -7.46
CA VAL A 284 -5.61 -0.04 -8.13
C VAL A 284 -5.69 0.38 -9.60
N GLY A 285 -5.41 -0.56 -10.49
CA GLY A 285 -5.57 -0.41 -11.94
C GLY A 285 -6.92 -0.95 -12.37
N PHE A 286 -7.75 -0.10 -12.95
CA PHE A 286 -9.10 -0.46 -13.39
C PHE A 286 -9.24 -0.43 -14.92
N GLY A 287 -9.75 -1.53 -15.48
CA GLY A 287 -9.92 -1.72 -16.93
C GLY A 287 -8.89 -2.69 -17.52
N ALA A 288 -9.28 -3.38 -18.60
CA ALA A 288 -8.50 -4.46 -19.19
C ALA A 288 -7.14 -4.01 -19.77
N GLU A 289 -7.04 -2.77 -20.23
CA GLU A 289 -5.80 -2.16 -20.70
C GLU A 289 -4.72 -2.04 -19.62
N THR A 290 -5.09 -1.98 -18.34
CA THR A 290 -4.12 -1.97 -17.23
C THR A 290 -3.36 -3.29 -17.11
N ALA A 291 -3.83 -4.36 -17.76
CA ALA A 291 -3.16 -5.65 -17.84
C ALA A 291 -2.24 -5.80 -19.07
N THR A 292 -2.17 -4.80 -19.97
CA THR A 292 -1.38 -4.87 -21.21
C THR A 292 -0.61 -3.57 -21.52
N GLY A 293 0.31 -3.62 -22.48
CA GLY A 293 1.09 -2.44 -22.87
C GLY A 293 1.92 -1.86 -21.73
N ASN A 294 1.92 -0.53 -21.58
CA ASN A 294 2.72 0.18 -20.58
C ASN A 294 2.06 0.24 -19.19
N GLY A 295 0.78 -0.12 -19.08
CA GLY A 295 0.01 -0.07 -17.83
C GLY A 295 0.63 -0.92 -16.72
N PRO A 296 0.83 -2.24 -16.93
CA PRO A 296 1.37 -3.14 -15.91
C PRO A 296 2.72 -2.67 -15.36
N ALA A 297 3.64 -2.28 -16.24
CA ALA A 297 4.98 -1.85 -15.84
C ALA A 297 4.97 -0.51 -15.08
N THR A 298 4.01 0.36 -15.34
CA THR A 298 3.84 1.64 -14.66
C THR A 298 3.23 1.43 -13.28
N LEU A 299 2.09 0.73 -13.22
CA LEU A 299 1.38 0.49 -11.96
C LEU A 299 2.16 -0.42 -11.00
N ASN A 300 2.87 -1.44 -11.50
CA ASN A 300 3.78 -2.24 -10.67
C ASN A 300 4.88 -1.39 -10.04
N ALA A 301 5.46 -0.46 -10.80
CA ALA A 301 6.52 0.40 -10.29
C ALA A 301 6.00 1.31 -9.17
N MET A 302 4.82 1.91 -9.36
CA MET A 302 4.17 2.72 -8.34
C MET A 302 3.81 1.90 -7.10
N ALA A 303 3.22 0.71 -7.25
CA ALA A 303 2.87 -0.15 -6.12
C ALA A 303 4.11 -0.59 -5.32
N THR A 304 5.23 -0.86 -6.01
CA THR A 304 6.51 -1.19 -5.36
C THR A 304 7.05 -0.01 -4.56
N ALA A 305 7.03 1.19 -5.14
CA ALA A 305 7.46 2.41 -4.47
C ALA A 305 6.58 2.78 -3.27
N GLY A 306 5.29 2.43 -3.33
CA GLY A 306 4.27 2.82 -2.37
C GLY A 306 4.22 2.03 -1.06
N ASP A 307 5.07 1.00 -0.91
CA ASP A 307 5.12 0.15 0.29
C ASP A 307 3.80 -0.58 0.60
N PHE A 308 2.98 -0.79 -0.42
CA PHE A 308 1.73 -1.57 -0.35
C PHE A 308 1.58 -2.46 -1.59
N ALA A 309 2.69 -3.00 -2.08
CA ALA A 309 2.66 -3.98 -3.16
C ALA A 309 2.03 -5.30 -2.69
N ARG A 310 1.25 -5.95 -3.56
CA ARG A 310 0.76 -7.32 -3.33
C ARG A 310 1.92 -8.25 -3.04
N SER A 311 1.80 -9.01 -1.95
CA SER A 311 2.87 -9.87 -1.43
C SER A 311 2.40 -11.32 -1.29
N CYS A 312 3.34 -12.24 -1.46
CA CYS A 312 3.19 -13.67 -1.22
C CYS A 312 4.14 -14.14 -0.12
N ARG A 313 4.46 -13.24 0.82
CA ARG A 313 5.40 -13.52 1.90
C ARG A 313 4.85 -14.57 2.84
N ASP A 314 3.57 -14.45 3.18
CA ASP A 314 2.92 -15.25 4.20
C ASP A 314 2.19 -16.45 3.58
N ASP A 315 1.87 -16.39 2.28
CA ASP A 315 1.26 -17.46 1.49
C ASP A 315 1.80 -17.43 0.04
N PRO A 316 2.51 -18.49 -0.41
CA PRO A 316 3.02 -18.60 -1.78
C PRO A 316 1.93 -18.57 -2.87
N ASP A 317 0.69 -18.92 -2.54
CA ASP A 317 -0.44 -18.96 -3.47
C ASP A 317 -1.26 -17.65 -3.47
N ALA A 318 -0.91 -16.67 -2.61
CA ALA A 318 -1.63 -15.40 -2.46
C ALA A 318 -1.68 -14.53 -3.73
N CYS A 319 -0.79 -14.77 -4.70
CA CYS A 319 -0.77 -13.98 -5.94
C CYS A 319 -1.97 -14.27 -6.84
N GLY A 320 -2.66 -15.39 -6.64
CA GLY A 320 -3.84 -15.78 -7.40
C GLY A 320 -3.52 -16.34 -8.79
N ALA A 321 -4.57 -16.73 -9.51
CA ALA A 321 -4.45 -17.41 -10.79
C ALA A 321 -3.77 -16.53 -11.87
N GLY A 322 -2.82 -17.12 -12.59
CA GLY A 322 -2.12 -16.43 -13.68
C GLY A 322 -1.09 -15.39 -13.22
N ASP A 323 -0.75 -15.37 -11.94
CA ASP A 323 0.32 -14.56 -11.36
C ASP A 323 1.32 -15.47 -10.63
N THR A 324 2.54 -14.98 -10.44
CA THR A 324 3.63 -15.76 -9.84
C THR A 324 4.21 -15.04 -8.63
N CYS A 325 4.48 -15.78 -7.57
CA CYS A 325 5.25 -15.30 -6.43
C CYS A 325 6.75 -15.23 -6.78
N ASP A 326 7.36 -14.06 -6.69
CA ASP A 326 8.81 -13.91 -6.80
C ASP A 326 9.47 -14.48 -5.53
N ALA A 327 10.22 -15.56 -5.70
CA ALA A 327 10.84 -16.28 -4.58
C ALA A 327 11.84 -15.43 -3.77
N THR A 328 12.43 -14.40 -4.39
CA THR A 328 13.45 -13.53 -3.79
C THR A 328 12.80 -12.33 -3.10
N THR A 329 11.93 -11.61 -3.81
CA THR A 329 11.32 -10.38 -3.28
C THR A 329 10.09 -10.66 -2.42
N LYS A 330 9.51 -11.86 -2.49
CA LYS A 330 8.23 -12.23 -1.87
C LYS A 330 7.07 -11.33 -2.29
N LEU A 331 7.20 -10.71 -3.46
CA LEU A 331 6.15 -9.92 -4.09
C LEU A 331 5.49 -10.73 -5.20
N CYS A 332 4.23 -10.44 -5.46
CA CYS A 332 3.55 -10.97 -6.63
C CYS A 332 4.08 -10.32 -7.91
N GLY A 333 4.03 -11.04 -9.03
CA GLY A 333 4.37 -10.51 -10.35
C GLY A 333 3.51 -9.30 -10.71
N ARG A 334 2.22 -9.36 -10.34
CA ARG A 334 1.30 -8.22 -10.32
C ARG A 334 1.26 -7.63 -8.90
N ARG A 335 1.99 -6.54 -8.74
CA ARG A 335 2.21 -5.82 -7.48
C ARG A 335 1.09 -4.84 -7.15
N PHE A 336 0.37 -4.35 -8.16
CA PHE A 336 -0.84 -3.54 -7.97
C PHE A 336 -2.10 -4.42 -7.97
N TYR A 337 -3.20 -3.90 -7.45
CA TYR A 337 -4.50 -4.56 -7.51
C TYR A 337 -5.15 -4.26 -8.85
N GLN A 338 -5.49 -5.29 -9.62
CA GLN A 338 -6.08 -5.14 -10.94
C GLN A 338 -7.53 -5.59 -10.90
N ALA A 339 -8.40 -4.84 -11.58
CA ALA A 339 -9.79 -5.22 -11.78
C ALA A 339 -10.24 -4.86 -13.20
N ALA A 340 -10.92 -5.78 -13.86
CA ALA A 340 -11.47 -5.55 -15.19
C ALA A 340 -12.90 -4.99 -15.13
N ASN A 341 -13.68 -5.29 -14.10
CA ASN A 341 -15.10 -4.96 -13.99
C ASN A 341 -15.49 -4.61 -12.53
N GLN A 342 -16.75 -4.21 -12.31
CA GLN A 342 -17.26 -3.82 -11.00
C GLN A 342 -17.06 -4.89 -9.92
N GLU A 343 -17.27 -6.16 -10.24
CA GLU A 343 -17.19 -7.24 -9.25
C GLU A 343 -15.76 -7.47 -8.80
N GLU A 344 -14.82 -7.54 -9.76
CA GLU A 344 -13.39 -7.64 -9.46
C GLU A 344 -12.88 -6.41 -8.69
N LEU A 345 -13.38 -5.21 -9.01
CA LEU A 345 -12.97 -3.99 -8.32
C LEU A 345 -13.50 -3.97 -6.88
N ALA A 346 -14.75 -4.38 -6.66
CA ALA A 346 -15.31 -4.50 -5.32
C ALA A 346 -14.54 -5.52 -4.48
N GLU A 347 -14.16 -6.65 -5.07
CA GLU A 347 -13.37 -7.68 -4.39
C GLU A 347 -11.95 -7.21 -4.08
N ALA A 348 -11.28 -6.53 -5.01
CA ALA A 348 -9.96 -5.94 -4.77
C ALA A 348 -10.01 -4.90 -3.63
N LEU A 349 -11.03 -4.04 -3.60
CA LEU A 349 -11.23 -3.07 -2.53
C LEU A 349 -11.48 -3.73 -1.18
N ARG A 350 -12.21 -4.86 -1.18
CA ARG A 350 -12.45 -5.67 0.02
C ARG A 350 -11.13 -6.29 0.54
N GLU A 351 -10.33 -6.87 -0.34
CA GLU A 351 -9.00 -7.40 0.03
C GLU A 351 -8.10 -6.30 0.62
N ILE A 352 -8.09 -5.13 -0.01
CA ILE A 352 -7.32 -3.97 0.46
C ILE A 352 -7.76 -3.54 1.86
N ILE A 353 -9.07 -3.38 2.08
CA ILE A 353 -9.55 -2.86 3.36
C ILE A 353 -9.42 -3.88 4.49
N ASP A 354 -9.49 -5.18 4.16
CA ASP A 354 -9.13 -6.23 5.10
C ASP A 354 -7.66 -6.04 5.52
N LEU A 355 -6.72 -5.83 4.60
CA LEU A 355 -5.30 -5.59 4.93
C LEU A 355 -5.05 -4.27 5.69
N VAL A 356 -5.79 -3.21 5.34
CA VAL A 356 -5.70 -1.90 6.02
C VAL A 356 -6.29 -1.97 7.43
N GLY A 357 -7.37 -2.74 7.62
CA GLY A 357 -8.07 -2.93 8.89
C GLY A 357 -7.52 -4.07 9.76
N SER A 358 -6.75 -5.01 9.20
CA SER A 358 -6.33 -6.26 9.87
C SER A 358 -5.17 -6.11 10.84
N LYS A 359 -4.85 -4.91 11.34
CA LYS A 359 -3.90 -4.83 12.45
C LYS A 359 -4.58 -5.45 13.67
N ASP A 360 -4.30 -6.73 13.92
CA ASP A 360 -4.66 -7.36 15.18
C ASP A 360 -3.86 -6.66 16.28
N ILE A 361 -4.47 -5.64 16.87
CA ILE A 361 -3.88 -4.84 17.94
C ILE A 361 -3.67 -5.66 19.21
N CYS A 362 -4.28 -6.84 19.30
CA CYS A 362 -4.02 -7.80 20.35
C CYS A 362 -2.90 -8.77 20.00
N LEU A 363 -2.26 -8.66 18.84
CA LEU A 363 -1.06 -9.39 18.50
C LEU A 363 0.15 -8.46 18.52
N LEU A 364 1.09 -8.71 19.43
CA LEU A 364 2.44 -8.16 19.32
C LEU A 364 3.27 -9.10 18.45
N ALA A 365 3.41 -8.75 17.17
CA ALA A 365 4.14 -9.54 16.19
C ALA A 365 5.63 -9.63 16.52
N LEU A 366 6.20 -10.83 16.39
CA LEU A 366 7.63 -11.09 16.53
C LEU A 366 8.15 -11.64 15.20
N ALA A 367 9.25 -11.09 14.69
CA ALA A 367 9.94 -11.66 13.54
C ALA A 367 10.45 -13.08 13.87
N PRO A 368 10.69 -13.95 12.86
CA PRO A 368 11.21 -15.30 13.10
C PRO A 368 12.49 -15.31 13.95
N GLU A 369 13.36 -14.31 13.76
CA GLU A 369 14.60 -14.14 14.51
C GLU A 369 14.39 -13.50 15.89
N GLN A 370 13.16 -13.20 16.29
CA GLN A 370 12.79 -12.66 17.60
C GLN A 370 11.97 -13.64 18.44
N LEU A 371 11.43 -14.70 17.82
CA LEU A 371 10.72 -15.77 18.52
C LEU A 371 11.67 -16.51 19.49
N PRO A 372 11.17 -16.96 20.65
CA PRO A 372 11.97 -17.76 21.57
C PRO A 372 12.32 -19.13 20.95
N THR A 373 13.40 -19.74 21.42
CA THR A 373 13.79 -21.08 20.95
C THR A 373 12.65 -22.08 21.13
N ASP A 374 12.43 -22.88 20.09
CA ASP A 374 11.37 -23.89 19.99
C ASP A 374 9.94 -23.34 20.18
N ASN A 375 9.72 -22.04 19.99
CA ASN A 375 8.45 -21.36 20.31
C ASN A 375 7.96 -21.66 21.74
N ASN A 376 8.89 -21.77 22.68
CA ASN A 376 8.55 -22.10 24.06
C ASN A 376 8.12 -20.84 24.83
N ALA A 377 6.85 -20.78 25.21
CA ALA A 377 6.27 -19.67 25.97
C ALA A 377 6.97 -19.41 27.32
N ASN A 378 7.63 -20.40 27.92
CA ASN A 378 8.38 -20.23 29.17
C ASN A 378 9.65 -19.39 29.01
N LEU A 379 10.10 -19.17 27.78
CA LEU A 379 11.24 -18.31 27.45
C LEU A 379 10.80 -16.88 27.11
N VAL A 380 9.53 -16.54 27.34
CA VAL A 380 8.94 -15.24 27.06
C VAL A 380 8.49 -14.60 28.36
N VAL A 381 8.86 -13.33 28.55
CA VAL A 381 8.35 -12.48 29.63
C VAL A 381 7.62 -11.31 29.00
N VAL A 382 6.35 -11.15 29.34
CA VAL A 382 5.48 -10.09 28.83
C VAL A 382 5.20 -9.08 29.93
N TYR A 383 5.37 -7.80 29.62
CA TYR A 383 5.03 -6.68 30.47
C TYR A 383 3.87 -5.90 29.87
N VAL A 384 2.91 -5.54 30.71
CA VAL A 384 1.81 -4.61 30.39
C VAL A 384 1.88 -3.48 31.40
N ASN A 385 2.15 -2.25 30.94
CA ASN A 385 2.44 -1.09 31.79
C ASN A 385 3.53 -1.36 32.83
N ASP A 386 4.65 -1.89 32.37
CA ASP A 386 5.82 -2.26 33.19
C ASP A 386 5.54 -3.35 34.25
N GLN A 387 4.36 -3.97 34.24
CA GLN A 387 4.01 -5.09 35.12
C GLN A 387 4.08 -6.43 34.37
N ILE A 388 4.77 -7.41 34.96
CA ILE A 388 4.84 -8.77 34.42
C ILE A 388 3.43 -9.37 34.41
N THR A 389 3.02 -9.85 33.25
CA THR A 389 1.73 -10.51 33.04
C THR A 389 1.97 -11.98 32.74
N ALA A 390 1.41 -12.88 33.54
CA ALA A 390 1.50 -14.32 33.30
C ALA A 390 0.65 -14.73 32.09
N SER A 391 1.09 -15.77 31.36
CA SER A 391 0.31 -16.34 30.26
C SER A 391 -0.97 -17.01 30.78
N GLY A 392 -2.05 -16.93 30.00
CA GLY A 392 -3.36 -17.44 30.39
C GLY A 392 -4.45 -17.05 29.38
N ALA A 393 -5.63 -17.68 29.52
CA ALA A 393 -6.75 -17.49 28.60
C ALA A 393 -7.31 -16.05 28.58
N ASP A 394 -7.07 -15.27 29.64
CA ASP A 394 -7.56 -13.89 29.81
C ASP A 394 -6.43 -12.84 29.70
N THR A 395 -5.22 -13.27 29.33
CA THR A 395 -4.03 -12.43 29.27
C THR A 395 -3.33 -12.53 27.93
N TRP A 396 -2.48 -13.54 27.74
CA TRP A 396 -1.76 -13.76 26.49
C TRP A 396 -1.30 -15.21 26.31
N SER A 397 -1.07 -15.59 25.07
CA SER A 397 -0.42 -16.82 24.63
C SER A 397 0.65 -16.54 23.57
N LEU A 398 1.62 -17.43 23.44
CA LEU A 398 2.60 -17.37 22.35
C LEU A 398 2.06 -18.13 21.14
N THR A 399 2.16 -17.51 19.98
CA THR A 399 1.84 -18.08 18.67
C THR A 399 3.09 -18.09 17.78
N ASP A 400 2.98 -18.71 16.62
CA ASP A 400 3.99 -18.64 15.55
C ASP A 400 4.19 -17.22 14.99
N LYS A 401 3.22 -16.31 15.22
CA LYS A 401 3.29 -14.91 14.79
C LYS A 401 3.79 -13.95 15.87
N GLY A 402 3.85 -14.39 17.13
CA GLY A 402 4.23 -13.54 18.27
C GLY A 402 3.33 -13.72 19.49
N VAL A 403 3.23 -12.69 20.32
CA VAL A 403 2.43 -12.72 21.57
C VAL A 403 1.01 -12.27 21.30
N GLN A 404 0.06 -13.18 21.39
CA GLN A 404 -1.36 -12.91 21.25
C GLN A 404 -1.98 -12.62 22.62
N PHE A 405 -2.45 -11.40 22.82
CA PHE A 405 -3.27 -11.00 23.95
C PHE A 405 -4.72 -11.44 23.75
N ALA A 406 -5.36 -11.85 24.85
CA ALA A 406 -6.73 -12.35 24.86
C ALA A 406 -7.51 -11.78 26.06
N GLY A 407 -8.83 -11.94 26.02
CA GLY A 407 -9.73 -11.59 27.11
C GLY A 407 -9.59 -10.15 27.62
N ALA A 408 -9.62 -9.97 28.93
CA ALA A 408 -9.56 -8.66 29.58
C ALA A 408 -8.31 -7.86 29.22
N THR A 409 -7.18 -8.50 28.93
CA THR A 409 -5.96 -7.79 28.52
C THR A 409 -6.08 -7.24 27.10
N CYS A 410 -6.61 -8.03 26.17
CA CYS A 410 -6.92 -7.55 24.81
C CYS A 410 -8.00 -6.45 24.83
N GLU A 411 -9.03 -6.57 25.65
CA GLU A 411 -10.03 -5.51 25.81
C GLU A 411 -9.45 -4.23 26.43
N ARG A 412 -8.50 -4.33 27.36
CA ARG A 412 -7.76 -3.16 27.85
C ARG A 412 -6.91 -2.53 26.76
N ILE A 413 -6.20 -3.34 25.97
CA ILE A 413 -5.42 -2.88 24.82
C ILE A 413 -6.33 -2.10 23.87
N LYS A 414 -7.44 -2.68 23.41
CA LYS A 414 -8.43 -2.04 22.52
C LYS A 414 -9.00 -0.71 23.02
N ASN A 415 -9.07 -0.53 24.35
CA ASN A 415 -9.66 0.65 24.99
C ASN A 415 -8.62 1.68 25.47
N SER A 416 -7.34 1.49 25.17
CA SER A 416 -6.33 2.50 25.52
C SER A 416 -6.51 3.78 24.68
N THR A 417 -5.86 4.87 25.05
CA THR A 417 -6.03 6.17 24.37
C THR A 417 -4.72 6.94 24.38
N PRO A 418 -4.53 7.98 23.56
CA PRO A 418 -3.36 8.87 23.68
C PRO A 418 -3.22 9.50 25.08
N ALA A 419 -4.34 9.75 25.77
CA ALA A 419 -4.34 10.24 27.14
C ALA A 419 -4.00 9.15 28.17
N ASN A 420 -4.25 7.87 27.86
CA ASN A 420 -4.00 6.72 28.71
C ASN A 420 -3.43 5.55 27.88
N PRO A 421 -2.14 5.61 27.47
CA PRO A 421 -1.54 4.58 26.63
C PRO A 421 -1.27 3.28 27.40
N ILE A 422 -1.15 2.16 26.69
CA ILE A 422 -0.70 0.89 27.26
C ILE A 422 0.68 0.52 26.71
N LYS A 423 1.67 0.42 27.58
CA LYS A 423 3.01 -0.02 27.20
C LYS A 423 3.08 -1.55 27.20
N LEU A 424 3.41 -2.16 26.07
CA LEU A 424 3.63 -3.59 25.93
C LEU A 424 5.13 -3.86 25.73
N GLU A 425 5.69 -4.82 26.46
CA GLU A 425 7.08 -5.22 26.25
C GLU A 425 7.18 -6.73 26.30
N VAL A 426 7.84 -7.31 25.32
CA VAL A 426 8.09 -8.74 25.24
C VAL A 426 9.58 -8.98 25.20
N ARG A 427 10.05 -9.77 26.16
CA ARG A 427 11.43 -10.25 26.23
C ARG A 427 11.42 -11.73 25.91
N ALA A 428 12.07 -12.11 24.82
CA ALA A 428 12.20 -13.51 24.41
C ALA A 428 13.66 -13.95 24.54
N VAL A 429 13.87 -15.18 24.99
CA VAL A 429 15.19 -15.79 25.10
C VAL A 429 15.42 -16.76 23.96
N GLN A 430 16.57 -16.61 23.30
CA GLN A 430 17.06 -17.50 22.27
C GLN A 430 18.33 -18.21 22.73
N LYS A 431 18.33 -19.54 22.60
CA LYS A 431 19.55 -20.35 22.55
C LYS A 431 20.14 -20.22 21.15
N LYS A 432 21.39 -19.78 21.07
CA LYS A 432 22.19 -19.79 19.85
C LYS A 432 23.18 -20.94 19.86
#